data_AF-A0A1M6KZU7-F1
#
_entry.id   AF-A0A1M6KZU7-F1
#
_cell.length_a   1.000
_cell.length_b   1.000
_cell.length_c   1.000
_cell.angle_alpha   90.00
_cell.angle_beta   90.00
_cell.angle_gamma   90.00
#
_symmetry.space_group_name_H-M   'P 1'
#
loop_
_entity.id
_entity.type
_entity.pdbx_description
1 polymer ?
#
loop_
_entity_poly.entity_id
_entity_poly.type
_entity_poly.pdbx_seq_one_letter_code
_entity_poly.pdbx_strand_id
1 'polypeptide(L)'
;MKIRILGTESLGVRGLSCVVETRDRKIFIDPGIALGIYRNGLKPHPVQIGVGRIIRERIVQELQDATDIVISHLHGDHIPLFDANPYQLSVEQVKDIPSDCRIWINGDIAYSNKMEIRQKAFVLGLGRSSNEAEGKVDELMTFLGPVSHGEDSVHNGNVMMTMVDDGDSVFIHASDIQMFSEDTVDEIIRLKPDIVLASGPPIYLTDRMKDKKEIVWKNSLKLAGNAGTLILDHHLLRCDEGIVWIEKLSELSGNRVMCAADFMGIERHMLEAWRSMLYEDIPVQENWHEMYEKNETHVDEYMDKAREIYEWFGY
;
A
#
# COMPACT_ATOMS: atom_id res chain seq x y z
N MET A 1 -4.17 0.99 20.69
CA MET A 1 -4.33 0.91 19.22
C MET A 1 -4.04 -0.50 18.70
N LYS A 2 -4.76 -0.98 17.67
CA LYS A 2 -4.45 -2.21 16.91
C LYS A 2 -4.32 -1.90 15.43
N ILE A 3 -3.20 -2.30 14.82
CA ILE A 3 -2.90 -2.04 13.41
C ILE A 3 -2.93 -3.36 12.64
N ARG A 4 -3.62 -3.38 11.50
CA ARG A 4 -3.67 -4.52 10.57
C ARG A 4 -3.33 -4.03 9.17
N ILE A 5 -2.24 -4.49 8.59
CA ILE A 5 -1.88 -4.22 7.20
C ILE A 5 -2.48 -5.32 6.34
N LEU A 6 -3.28 -4.94 5.33
CA LEU A 6 -4.13 -5.86 4.58
C LEU A 6 -3.56 -6.18 3.19
N GLY A 7 -2.95 -5.18 2.54
CA GLY A 7 -2.47 -5.31 1.17
C GLY A 7 -1.28 -4.40 0.88
N THR A 8 -0.13 -5.01 0.62
CA THR A 8 1.10 -4.37 0.15
C THR A 8 2.04 -5.44 -0.41
N GLU A 9 3.20 -5.04 -0.93
CA GLU A 9 4.06 -5.88 -1.76
C GLU A 9 4.55 -7.12 -1.01
N SER A 10 4.94 -6.99 0.26
CA SER A 10 5.30 -8.16 1.09
C SER A 10 4.11 -9.09 1.40
N LEU A 11 2.88 -8.66 1.15
CA LEU A 11 1.65 -9.45 1.31
C LEU A 11 1.11 -9.98 -0.03
N GLY A 12 1.74 -9.68 -1.16
CA GLY A 12 1.41 -10.29 -2.47
C GLY A 12 0.76 -9.38 -3.50
N VAL A 13 0.46 -8.13 -3.16
CA VAL A 13 -0.28 -7.18 -4.03
C VAL A 13 0.33 -5.78 -3.95
N ARG A 14 0.05 -4.90 -4.90
CA ARG A 14 0.39 -3.48 -4.74
C ARG A 14 -0.62 -2.77 -3.87
N GLY A 15 -0.12 -1.89 -3.02
CA GLY A 15 -0.88 -0.96 -2.19
C GLY A 15 -0.15 -0.67 -0.89
N LEU A 16 -0.77 0.12 -0.02
CA LEU A 16 -0.38 0.20 1.37
C LEU A 16 -1.62 0.31 2.27
N SER A 17 -2.49 -0.67 2.07
CA SER A 17 -3.81 -0.75 2.69
C SER A 17 -3.72 -1.21 4.14
N CYS A 18 -4.27 -0.45 5.08
CA CYS A 18 -4.29 -0.84 6.49
C CYS A 18 -5.55 -0.38 7.24
N VAL A 19 -5.82 -1.05 8.35
CA VAL A 19 -6.84 -0.71 9.33
C VAL A 19 -6.19 -0.37 10.65
N VAL A 20 -6.58 0.77 11.21
CA VAL A 20 -6.19 1.22 12.54
C VAL A 20 -7.44 1.24 13.42
N GLU A 21 -7.47 0.36 14.41
CA GLU A 21 -8.58 0.21 15.34
C GLU A 21 -8.19 0.81 16.68
N THR A 22 -8.94 1.82 17.11
CA THR A 22 -8.85 2.42 18.43
C THR A 22 -10.06 1.98 19.27
N ARG A 23 -10.23 2.55 20.46
CA ARG A 23 -11.37 2.21 21.33
C ARG A 23 -12.74 2.46 20.67
N ASP A 24 -12.84 3.55 19.91
CA ASP A 24 -14.11 4.08 19.42
C ASP A 24 -14.16 4.21 17.88
N ARG A 25 -13.05 3.95 17.18
CA ARG A 25 -12.92 4.17 15.73
C ARG A 25 -12.26 2.98 15.04
N LYS A 26 -12.74 2.65 13.85
CA LYS A 26 -12.10 1.71 12.91
C LYS A 26 -11.78 2.49 11.64
N ILE A 27 -10.53 2.93 11.53
CA ILE A 27 -10.05 3.78 10.45
C ILE A 27 -9.41 2.92 9.39
N PHE A 28 -9.97 2.92 8.19
CA PHE A 28 -9.42 2.24 7.03
C PHE A 28 -8.63 3.25 6.19
N ILE A 29 -7.32 3.05 6.06
CA ILE A 29 -6.45 3.89 5.23
C ILE A 29 -6.11 3.15 3.93
N ASP A 30 -6.33 3.83 2.80
CA ASP A 30 -6.06 3.37 1.44
C ASP A 30 -6.64 1.97 1.13
N PRO A 31 -7.98 1.81 1.04
CA PRO A 31 -8.63 0.58 0.64
C PRO A 31 -8.47 0.28 -0.85
N GLY A 32 -7.28 0.51 -1.42
CA GLY A 32 -6.94 0.15 -2.79
C GLY A 32 -6.12 -1.12 -2.85
N ILE A 33 -6.05 -1.68 -4.06
CA ILE A 33 -5.22 -2.83 -4.40
C ILE A 33 -5.06 -2.88 -5.91
N ALA A 34 -3.86 -3.22 -6.38
CA ALA A 34 -3.62 -3.53 -7.78
C ALA A 34 -2.62 -4.67 -7.95
N LEU A 35 -2.63 -5.32 -9.12
CA LEU A 35 -1.50 -6.10 -9.61
C LEU A 35 -0.88 -5.38 -10.80
N GLY A 36 0.45 -5.29 -10.83
CA GLY A 36 1.17 -4.72 -11.96
C GLY A 36 0.91 -5.48 -13.25
N ILE A 37 0.26 -4.84 -14.23
CA ILE A 37 -0.11 -5.47 -15.52
C ILE A 37 1.10 -6.12 -16.20
N TYR A 38 2.27 -5.49 -16.14
CA TYR A 38 3.52 -6.08 -16.65
C TYR A 38 4.67 -5.86 -15.67
N ARG A 39 5.47 -6.91 -15.46
CA ARG A 39 6.75 -6.89 -14.74
C ARG A 39 7.69 -7.82 -15.49
N ASN A 40 8.83 -7.31 -15.97
CA ASN A 40 9.77 -8.06 -16.80
C ASN A 40 9.11 -8.73 -18.02
N GLY A 41 8.12 -8.07 -18.63
CA GLY A 41 7.34 -8.61 -19.77
C GLY A 41 6.25 -9.62 -19.40
N LEU A 42 6.10 -9.98 -18.12
CA LEU A 42 5.14 -10.98 -17.65
C LEU A 42 3.88 -10.33 -17.06
N LYS A 43 2.71 -10.84 -17.45
CA LYS A 43 1.40 -10.53 -16.85
C LYS A 43 1.33 -11.04 -15.40
N PRO A 44 0.39 -10.58 -14.55
CA PRO A 44 0.24 -11.13 -13.20
C PRO A 44 0.07 -12.65 -13.24
N HIS A 45 0.90 -13.40 -12.52
CA HIS A 45 0.78 -14.86 -12.49
C HIS A 45 -0.58 -15.28 -11.90
N PRO A 46 -1.21 -16.40 -12.31
CA PRO A 46 -2.47 -16.88 -11.73
C PRO A 46 -2.48 -16.94 -10.19
N VAL A 47 -1.36 -17.31 -9.58
CA VAL A 47 -1.18 -17.27 -8.10
C VAL A 47 -1.33 -15.84 -7.56
N GLN A 48 -0.74 -14.83 -8.22
CA GLN A 48 -0.91 -13.42 -7.83
C GLN A 48 -2.37 -12.98 -7.94
N ILE A 49 -3.07 -13.45 -8.98
CA ILE A 49 -4.48 -13.14 -9.20
C ILE A 49 -5.34 -13.76 -8.09
N GLY A 50 -5.04 -15.00 -7.68
CA GLY A 50 -5.71 -15.66 -6.55
C GLY A 50 -5.49 -14.93 -5.23
N VAL A 51 -4.24 -14.60 -4.89
CA VAL A 51 -3.92 -13.81 -3.69
C VAL A 51 -4.59 -12.44 -3.73
N GLY A 52 -4.58 -11.76 -4.88
CA GLY A 52 -5.27 -10.48 -5.07
C GLY A 52 -6.80 -10.57 -4.93
N ARG A 53 -7.42 -11.72 -5.22
CA ARG A 53 -8.85 -11.96 -4.92
C ARG A 53 -9.08 -12.08 -3.41
N ILE A 54 -8.27 -12.88 -2.72
CA ILE A 54 -8.37 -13.07 -1.27
C ILE A 54 -8.20 -11.74 -0.53
N ILE A 55 -7.20 -10.93 -0.91
CA ILE A 55 -6.96 -9.63 -0.27
C ILE A 55 -8.10 -8.66 -0.58
N ARG A 56 -8.63 -8.63 -1.81
CA ARG A 56 -9.83 -7.83 -2.14
C ARG A 56 -11.02 -8.17 -1.25
N GLU A 57 -11.29 -9.45 -1.05
CA GLU A 57 -12.37 -9.91 -0.17
C GLU A 57 -12.15 -9.46 1.28
N ARG A 58 -10.91 -9.55 1.78
CA ARG A 58 -10.56 -9.04 3.12
C ARG A 58 -10.75 -7.52 3.23
N ILE A 59 -10.33 -6.74 2.23
CA ILE A 59 -10.55 -5.29 2.20
C ILE A 59 -12.06 -4.98 2.25
N VAL A 60 -12.86 -5.65 1.42
CA VAL A 60 -14.33 -5.46 1.40
C VAL A 60 -14.95 -5.81 2.75
N GLN A 61 -14.51 -6.89 3.39
CA GLN A 61 -15.00 -7.28 4.72
C GLN A 61 -14.66 -6.25 5.80
N GLU A 62 -13.41 -5.77 5.82
CA GLU A 62 -12.95 -4.80 6.82
C GLU A 62 -13.59 -3.41 6.66
N LEU A 63 -14.15 -3.11 5.49
CA LEU A 63 -14.90 -1.89 5.21
C LEU A 63 -16.35 -1.92 5.74
N GLN A 64 -16.92 -3.08 6.05
CA GLN A 64 -18.35 -3.23 6.40
C GLN A 64 -18.72 -2.56 7.74
N ASP A 65 -17.75 -2.33 8.61
CA ASP A 65 -17.86 -1.77 9.95
C ASP A 65 -16.85 -0.63 10.17
N ALA A 66 -16.28 -0.09 9.08
CA ALA A 66 -15.38 1.05 9.16
C ALA A 66 -16.14 2.32 9.59
N THR A 67 -15.55 3.06 10.54
CA THR A 67 -16.08 4.38 10.95
C THR A 67 -15.54 5.48 10.03
N ASP A 68 -14.35 5.26 9.48
CA ASP A 68 -13.65 6.22 8.65
C ASP A 68 -12.90 5.50 7.52
N ILE A 69 -12.93 6.12 6.35
CA ILE A 69 -12.09 5.77 5.21
C ILE A 69 -11.20 6.96 4.91
N VAL A 70 -9.90 6.75 4.81
CA VAL A 70 -8.90 7.76 4.48
C VAL A 70 -8.22 7.37 3.18
N ILE A 71 -8.17 8.30 2.23
CA ILE A 71 -7.46 8.16 0.96
C ILE A 71 -6.29 9.13 0.94
N SER A 72 -5.07 8.61 1.09
CA SER A 72 -3.82 9.38 1.11
C SER A 72 -3.55 10.06 -0.24
N HIS A 73 -3.83 9.36 -1.34
CA HIS A 73 -3.71 9.84 -2.71
C HIS A 73 -4.46 8.91 -3.69
N LEU A 74 -4.53 9.31 -4.97
CA LEU A 74 -5.52 8.79 -5.93
C LEU A 74 -4.92 7.79 -6.95
N HIS A 75 -3.80 7.14 -6.61
CA HIS A 75 -3.27 6.02 -7.40
C HIS A 75 -4.14 4.76 -7.26
N GLY A 76 -4.10 3.91 -8.29
CA GLY A 76 -5.10 2.84 -8.48
C GLY A 76 -4.95 1.64 -7.53
N ASP A 77 -3.88 1.64 -6.74
CA ASP A 77 -3.55 0.73 -5.66
C ASP A 77 -3.84 1.31 -4.27
N HIS A 78 -4.33 2.55 -4.17
CA HIS A 78 -4.70 3.20 -2.91
C HIS A 78 -6.20 3.51 -2.80
N ILE A 79 -6.90 3.56 -3.94
CA ILE A 79 -8.34 3.84 -4.00
C ILE A 79 -9.09 2.78 -4.83
N PRO A 80 -10.30 2.35 -4.40
CA PRO A 80 -11.23 1.64 -5.26
C PRO A 80 -11.56 2.45 -6.52
N LEU A 81 -11.59 1.81 -7.69
CA LEU A 81 -11.80 2.49 -8.97
C LEU A 81 -13.19 2.22 -9.56
N PHE A 82 -13.78 3.24 -10.16
CA PHE A 82 -15.03 3.09 -10.91
C PHE A 82 -14.83 2.22 -12.16
N ASP A 83 -13.73 2.44 -12.88
CA ASP A 83 -13.30 1.72 -14.08
C ASP A 83 -12.22 0.66 -13.77
N ALA A 84 -12.38 -0.06 -12.65
CA ALA A 84 -11.42 -1.07 -12.21
C ALA A 84 -11.24 -2.18 -13.26
N ASN A 85 -9.98 -2.49 -13.59
CA ASN A 85 -9.66 -3.70 -14.34
C ASN A 85 -9.72 -4.96 -13.42
N PRO A 86 -9.63 -6.19 -13.97
CA PRO A 86 -9.77 -7.42 -13.18
C PRO A 86 -8.78 -7.59 -12.01
N TYR A 87 -7.69 -6.83 -12.00
CA TYR A 87 -6.63 -6.87 -10.99
C TYR A 87 -6.73 -5.75 -9.95
N GLN A 88 -7.80 -4.96 -9.99
CA GLN A 88 -8.04 -3.84 -9.08
C GLN A 88 -9.33 -4.06 -8.28
N LEU A 89 -9.52 -3.26 -7.22
CA LEU A 89 -10.78 -3.22 -6.48
C LEU A 89 -11.73 -2.20 -7.11
N SER A 90 -12.96 -2.62 -7.39
CA SER A 90 -14.00 -1.75 -7.91
C SER A 90 -14.74 -1.02 -6.80
N VAL A 91 -15.15 0.23 -7.07
CA VAL A 91 -16.07 0.99 -6.19
C VAL A 91 -17.38 0.24 -5.96
N GLU A 92 -17.87 -0.49 -6.96
CA GLU A 92 -19.11 -1.26 -6.85
C GLU A 92 -19.02 -2.34 -5.76
N GLN A 93 -17.83 -2.89 -5.52
CA GLN A 93 -17.60 -3.92 -4.51
C GLN A 93 -17.58 -3.37 -3.08
N VAL A 94 -17.47 -2.05 -2.92
CA VAL A 94 -17.35 -1.37 -1.61
C VAL A 94 -18.47 -0.36 -1.37
N LYS A 95 -19.55 -0.40 -2.16
CA LYS A 95 -20.68 0.54 -2.05
C LYS A 95 -21.48 0.40 -0.74
N ASP A 96 -21.43 -0.78 -0.12
CA ASP A 96 -22.21 -1.13 1.08
C ASP A 96 -21.50 -0.76 2.40
N ILE A 97 -20.63 0.26 2.36
CA ILE A 97 -20.02 0.84 3.57
C ILE A 97 -21.09 1.48 4.49
N PRO A 98 -20.86 1.53 5.82
CA PRO A 98 -21.78 2.15 6.77
C PRO A 98 -22.22 3.55 6.34
N SER A 99 -23.51 3.87 6.57
CA SER A 99 -24.08 5.15 6.14
C SER A 99 -23.47 6.37 6.84
N ASP A 100 -22.98 6.17 8.05
CA ASP A 100 -22.31 7.14 8.91
C ASP A 100 -20.77 7.12 8.79
N CYS A 101 -20.22 6.24 7.94
CA CYS A 101 -18.79 6.20 7.67
C CYS A 101 -18.32 7.52 7.05
N ARG A 102 -17.35 8.18 7.69
CA ARG A 102 -16.74 9.40 7.16
C ARG A 102 -15.69 9.05 6.12
N ILE A 103 -15.65 9.81 5.03
CA ILE A 103 -14.67 9.63 3.96
C ILE A 103 -13.77 10.86 3.95
N TRP A 104 -12.46 10.65 4.06
CA TRP A 104 -11.42 11.67 4.12
C TRP A 104 -10.52 11.50 2.91
N ILE A 105 -10.41 12.53 2.07
CA ILE A 105 -9.61 12.46 0.84
C ILE A 105 -8.64 13.64 0.83
N ASN A 106 -7.41 13.38 0.38
CA ASN A 106 -6.45 14.41 0.06
C ASN A 106 -7.05 15.46 -0.90
N GLY A 107 -7.00 16.74 -0.51
CA GLY A 107 -7.57 17.87 -1.23
C GLY A 107 -6.72 18.33 -2.41
N ASP A 108 -5.43 17.99 -2.41
CA ASP A 108 -4.47 18.46 -3.39
C ASP A 108 -4.51 17.65 -4.70
N ILE A 109 -5.56 17.89 -5.47
CA ILE A 109 -5.85 17.22 -6.75
C ILE A 109 -5.19 17.97 -7.92
N ALA A 110 -4.46 19.04 -7.64
CA ALA A 110 -4.05 20.06 -8.61
C ALA A 110 -3.12 19.57 -9.74
N TYR A 111 -2.67 18.31 -9.69
CA TYR A 111 -1.57 17.81 -10.54
C TYR A 111 -2.00 16.93 -11.72
N SER A 112 -3.22 16.38 -11.76
CA SER A 112 -3.69 15.74 -13.01
C SER A 112 -5.22 15.59 -13.11
N ASN A 113 -5.74 15.83 -14.32
CA ASN A 113 -7.14 15.55 -14.70
C ASN A 113 -7.54 14.09 -14.37
N LYS A 114 -6.60 13.15 -14.45
CA LYS A 114 -6.84 11.74 -14.13
C LYS A 114 -7.18 11.53 -12.65
N MET A 115 -6.48 12.20 -11.73
CA MET A 115 -6.76 12.08 -10.29
C MET A 115 -8.11 12.72 -9.96
N GLU A 116 -8.41 13.89 -10.53
CA GLU A 116 -9.71 14.56 -10.36
C GLU A 116 -10.88 13.68 -10.83
N ILE A 117 -10.75 13.04 -11.98
CA ILE A 117 -11.75 12.10 -12.50
C ILE A 117 -11.92 10.92 -11.52
N ARG A 118 -10.83 10.34 -11.02
CA ARG A 118 -10.88 9.21 -10.08
C ARG A 118 -11.60 9.56 -8.79
N GLN A 119 -11.28 10.70 -8.18
CA GLN A 119 -11.95 11.12 -6.96
C GLN A 119 -13.44 11.35 -7.18
N LYS A 120 -13.81 12.09 -8.24
CA LYS A 120 -15.22 12.32 -8.57
C LYS A 120 -15.95 10.99 -8.79
N ALA A 121 -15.34 10.07 -9.55
CA ALA A 121 -15.93 8.77 -9.84
C ALA A 121 -16.05 7.88 -8.58
N PHE A 122 -15.07 7.93 -7.67
CA PHE A 122 -15.12 7.24 -6.38
C PHE A 122 -16.28 7.74 -5.51
N VAL A 123 -16.35 9.05 -5.28
CA VAL A 123 -17.39 9.68 -4.45
C VAL A 123 -18.78 9.45 -5.04
N LEU A 124 -18.93 9.63 -6.36
CA LEU A 124 -20.19 9.36 -7.07
C LEU A 124 -20.57 7.88 -7.02
N GLY A 125 -19.62 6.98 -7.23
CA GLY A 125 -19.86 5.52 -7.22
C GLY A 125 -20.26 5.00 -5.84
N LEU A 126 -19.76 5.60 -4.76
CA LEU A 126 -20.22 5.29 -3.40
C LEU A 126 -21.60 5.90 -3.09
N GLY A 127 -22.05 6.90 -3.84
CA GLY A 127 -23.26 7.66 -3.50
C GLY A 127 -23.12 8.36 -2.15
N ARG A 128 -21.92 8.86 -1.83
CA ARG A 128 -21.58 9.52 -0.57
C ARG A 128 -20.96 10.90 -0.85
N SER A 129 -20.73 11.66 0.21
CA SER A 129 -19.88 12.86 0.19
C SER A 129 -18.53 12.55 0.86
N SER A 130 -17.49 13.28 0.45
CA SER A 130 -16.17 13.21 1.09
C SER A 130 -15.85 14.53 1.80
N ASN A 131 -15.05 14.43 2.86
CA ASN A 131 -14.37 15.55 3.50
C ASN A 131 -12.98 15.70 2.88
N GLU A 132 -12.61 16.94 2.60
CA GLU A 132 -11.21 17.29 2.36
C GLU A 132 -10.44 17.14 3.67
N ALA A 133 -9.33 16.42 3.66
CA ALA A 133 -8.63 16.00 4.87
C ALA A 133 -7.37 16.83 5.17
N GLU A 134 -6.68 17.31 4.14
CA GLU A 134 -5.38 17.99 4.22
C GLU A 134 -5.33 19.10 5.28
N GLY A 135 -4.33 19.04 6.15
CA GLY A 135 -4.10 20.01 7.23
C GLY A 135 -5.14 20.02 8.34
N LYS A 136 -6.12 19.09 8.33
CA LYS A 136 -7.17 19.01 9.35
C LYS A 136 -6.81 18.05 10.48
N VAL A 137 -7.48 18.28 11.60
CA VAL A 137 -7.47 17.42 12.79
C VAL A 137 -8.90 16.99 13.06
N ASP A 138 -9.11 15.68 13.21
CA ASP A 138 -10.38 15.08 13.63
C ASP A 138 -10.12 14.18 14.85
N GLU A 139 -10.24 14.79 16.03
CA GLU A 139 -9.99 14.14 17.33
C GLU A 139 -8.62 13.47 17.39
N LEU A 140 -8.57 12.16 17.14
CA LEU A 140 -7.39 11.31 17.20
C LEU A 140 -6.62 11.23 15.86
N MET A 141 -7.19 11.77 14.77
CA MET A 141 -6.55 11.82 13.46
C MET A 141 -5.98 13.21 13.16
N THR A 142 -4.75 13.26 12.67
CA THR A 142 -4.16 14.47 12.07
C THR A 142 -3.69 14.15 10.66
N PHE A 143 -4.15 14.95 9.70
CA PHE A 143 -3.81 14.80 8.29
C PHE A 143 -2.71 15.80 7.92
N LEU A 144 -1.56 15.28 7.54
CA LEU A 144 -0.35 16.05 7.29
C LEU A 144 -0.07 16.12 5.78
N GLY A 145 0.52 17.21 5.34
CA GLY A 145 0.85 17.45 3.95
C GLY A 145 0.08 18.62 3.31
N PRO A 146 0.15 18.73 1.98
CA PRO A 146 0.62 17.72 1.04
C PRO A 146 2.15 17.58 1.07
N VAL A 147 2.67 16.36 0.98
CA VAL A 147 4.10 16.09 0.82
C VAL A 147 4.38 15.36 -0.49
N SER A 148 5.61 15.43 -0.99
CA SER A 148 5.99 14.81 -2.27
C SER A 148 5.81 13.29 -2.24
N HIS A 149 5.21 12.70 -3.30
CA HIS A 149 5.09 11.22 -3.53
C HIS A 149 6.47 10.56 -3.77
N GLY A 150 7.58 11.30 -3.68
CA GLY A 150 8.93 10.79 -3.84
C GLY A 150 9.86 11.85 -4.38
N GLU A 151 10.62 11.52 -5.43
CA GLU A 151 11.41 12.54 -6.12
C GLU A 151 10.49 13.63 -6.67
N ASP A 152 10.79 14.90 -6.35
CA ASP A 152 10.08 16.10 -6.77
C ASP A 152 9.89 16.14 -8.29
N SER A 153 8.84 15.46 -8.72
CA SER A 153 8.48 15.29 -10.11
C SER A 153 6.99 15.57 -10.17
N VAL A 154 6.66 16.61 -10.92
CA VAL A 154 5.31 17.19 -11.10
C VAL A 154 4.25 16.13 -11.52
N HIS A 155 4.68 14.91 -11.89
CA HIS A 155 3.85 13.86 -12.45
C HIS A 155 3.34 12.81 -11.45
N ASN A 156 3.98 12.62 -10.30
CA ASN A 156 3.54 11.60 -9.32
C ASN A 156 2.56 12.18 -8.28
N GLY A 157 2.37 13.49 -8.28
CA GLY A 157 1.48 14.19 -7.35
C GLY A 157 2.03 14.27 -5.93
N ASN A 158 1.16 14.73 -5.02
CA ASN A 158 1.43 14.81 -3.59
C ASN A 158 0.65 13.72 -2.84
N VAL A 159 1.13 13.39 -1.66
CA VAL A 159 0.47 12.48 -0.72
C VAL A 159 0.14 13.18 0.57
N MET A 160 -0.92 12.72 1.20
CA MET A 160 -1.29 13.11 2.55
C MET A 160 -0.88 11.99 3.50
N MET A 161 -0.10 12.33 4.53
CA MET A 161 0.20 11.39 5.62
C MET A 161 -0.92 11.45 6.66
N THR A 162 -1.22 10.33 7.29
CA THR A 162 -2.24 10.24 8.33
C THR A 162 -1.61 9.80 9.63
N MET A 163 -1.64 10.68 10.64
CA MET A 163 -1.29 10.35 12.00
C MET A 163 -2.54 9.97 12.78
N VAL A 164 -2.45 8.89 13.54
CA VAL A 164 -3.46 8.43 14.49
C VAL A 164 -2.79 8.42 15.87
N ASP A 165 -3.36 9.15 16.82
CA ASP A 165 -2.88 9.27 18.20
C ASP A 165 -4.02 8.94 19.17
N ASP A 166 -3.96 7.78 19.83
CA ASP A 166 -4.97 7.37 20.82
C ASP A 166 -4.62 7.75 22.27
N GLY A 167 -3.58 8.58 22.46
CA GLY A 167 -3.07 9.03 23.76
C GLY A 167 -2.05 8.09 24.40
N ASP A 168 -2.07 6.81 24.03
CA ASP A 168 -1.09 5.80 24.47
C ASP A 168 -0.05 5.50 23.38
N SER A 169 -0.44 5.62 22.11
CA SER A 169 0.46 5.39 20.98
C SER A 169 0.19 6.26 19.76
N VAL A 170 1.26 6.62 19.06
CA VAL A 170 1.25 7.39 17.80
C VAL A 170 1.63 6.49 16.63
N PHE A 171 0.68 6.30 15.71
CA PHE A 171 0.88 5.64 14.42
C PHE A 171 0.84 6.65 13.28
N ILE A 172 1.77 6.53 12.31
CA ILE A 172 1.78 7.35 11.10
C ILE A 172 1.77 6.45 9.87
N HIS A 173 0.76 6.63 9.01
CA HIS A 173 0.77 6.16 7.63
C HIS A 173 1.31 7.28 6.74
N ALA A 174 2.47 7.04 6.12
CA ALA A 174 3.22 8.03 5.34
C ALA A 174 3.54 7.49 3.94
N SER A 175 2.52 7.05 3.22
CA SER A 175 2.70 6.50 1.87
C SER A 175 2.23 7.44 0.77
N ASP A 176 2.95 7.59 -0.33
CA ASP A 176 4.20 6.92 -0.74
C ASP A 176 5.40 7.88 -0.68
N ILE A 177 5.89 8.29 0.49
CA ILE A 177 6.96 9.32 0.56
C ILE A 177 8.30 8.90 -0.06
N GLN A 178 8.53 7.59 -0.28
CA GLN A 178 9.71 6.98 -0.93
C GLN A 178 11.09 7.43 -0.38
N MET A 179 11.12 8.09 0.77
CA MET A 179 12.31 8.57 1.50
C MET A 179 13.15 9.63 0.76
N PHE A 180 12.60 10.34 -0.23
CA PHE A 180 13.35 11.37 -0.97
C PHE A 180 13.47 12.70 -0.23
N SER A 181 12.43 13.13 0.47
CA SER A 181 12.37 14.43 1.14
C SER A 181 12.87 14.33 2.59
N GLU A 182 13.95 15.04 2.90
CA GLU A 182 14.44 15.16 4.28
C GLU A 182 13.44 15.96 5.15
N ASP A 183 12.82 17.00 4.59
CA ASP A 183 11.83 17.82 5.32
C ASP A 183 10.62 17.01 5.76
N THR A 184 10.15 16.10 4.90
CA THR A 184 9.05 15.17 5.21
C THR A 184 9.45 14.19 6.31
N VAL A 185 10.67 13.64 6.25
CA VAL A 185 11.19 12.79 7.32
C VAL A 185 11.29 13.55 8.64
N ASP A 186 11.75 14.80 8.61
CA ASP A 186 11.86 15.63 9.81
C ASP A 186 10.51 16.01 10.38
N GLU A 187 9.49 16.18 9.54
CA GLU A 187 8.10 16.35 9.98
C GLU A 187 7.59 15.12 10.72
N ILE A 188 7.78 13.93 10.17
CA ILE A 188 7.41 12.67 10.83
C ILE A 188 8.14 12.54 12.17
N ILE A 189 9.44 12.82 12.23
CA ILE A 189 10.24 12.71 13.46
C ILE A 189 9.75 13.68 14.55
N ARG A 190 9.34 14.91 14.17
CA ARG A 190 8.82 15.91 15.14
C ARG A 190 7.57 15.42 15.88
N LEU A 191 6.80 14.53 15.26
CA LEU A 191 5.59 13.92 15.83
C LEU A 191 5.89 12.77 16.79
N LYS A 192 7.15 12.34 16.90
CA LYS A 192 7.62 11.28 17.81
C LYS A 192 6.82 9.98 17.68
N PRO A 193 6.76 9.37 16.49
CA PRO A 193 5.93 8.20 16.24
C PRO A 193 6.47 6.95 16.94
N ASP A 194 5.55 6.15 17.50
CA ASP A 194 5.87 4.79 17.94
C ASP A 194 5.98 3.87 16.74
N ILE A 195 5.09 4.03 15.75
CA ILE A 195 5.01 3.17 14.57
C ILE A 195 4.82 4.02 13.33
N VAL A 196 5.66 3.80 12.32
CA VAL A 196 5.52 4.42 11.00
C VAL A 196 5.36 3.33 9.94
N LEU A 197 4.33 3.42 9.12
CA LEU A 197 4.14 2.61 7.92
C LEU A 197 4.32 3.49 6.68
N ALA A 198 5.31 3.18 5.84
CA ALA A 198 5.63 3.98 4.67
C ALA A 198 6.10 3.14 3.48
N SER A 199 5.88 3.66 2.27
CA SER A 199 6.59 3.15 1.11
C SER A 199 8.09 3.43 1.23
N GLY A 200 8.91 2.39 1.07
CA GLY A 200 10.35 2.57 0.95
C GLY A 200 10.78 3.09 -0.44
N PRO A 201 12.08 3.36 -0.65
CA PRO A 201 12.58 3.85 -1.92
C PRO A 201 12.50 2.78 -3.04
N PRO A 202 12.22 3.16 -4.30
CA PRO A 202 12.09 2.23 -5.42
C PRO A 202 13.47 1.78 -5.94
N ILE A 203 14.27 1.09 -5.12
CA ILE A 203 15.68 0.76 -5.42
C ILE A 203 15.87 -0.15 -6.64
N TYR A 204 14.82 -0.86 -7.06
CA TYR A 204 14.80 -1.65 -8.30
C TYR A 204 14.86 -0.78 -9.57
N LEU A 205 14.57 0.52 -9.48
CA LEU A 205 14.69 1.47 -10.59
C LEU A 205 16.12 2.04 -10.63
N THR A 206 17.08 1.22 -11.07
CA THR A 206 18.53 1.55 -11.02
C THR A 206 18.87 2.92 -11.61
N ASP A 207 18.30 3.25 -12.76
CA ASP A 207 18.57 4.51 -13.47
C ASP A 207 18.02 5.72 -12.72
N ARG A 208 16.79 5.62 -12.18
CA ARG A 208 16.17 6.68 -11.37
C ARG A 208 16.89 6.90 -10.05
N MET A 209 17.52 5.85 -9.52
CA MET A 209 18.17 5.88 -8.21
C MET A 209 19.65 6.27 -8.24
N LYS A 210 20.28 6.35 -9.42
CA LYS A 210 21.73 6.49 -9.59
C LYS A 210 22.39 7.53 -8.66
N ASP A 211 21.84 8.74 -8.61
CA ASP A 211 22.37 9.86 -7.82
C ASP A 211 21.55 10.13 -6.55
N LYS A 212 20.61 9.25 -6.21
CA LYS A 212 19.65 9.43 -5.12
C LYS A 212 19.79 8.40 -4.00
N LYS A 213 20.52 7.31 -4.23
CA LYS A 213 20.72 6.24 -3.24
C LYS A 213 21.21 6.75 -1.89
N GLU A 214 22.16 7.68 -1.88
CA GLU A 214 22.72 8.20 -0.63
C GLU A 214 21.70 9.01 0.17
N ILE A 215 20.93 9.90 -0.49
CA ILE A 215 19.95 10.74 0.20
C ILE A 215 18.79 9.88 0.75
N VAL A 216 18.24 8.96 -0.06
CA VAL A 216 17.15 8.10 0.43
C VAL A 216 17.63 7.16 1.54
N TRP A 217 18.88 6.71 1.49
CA TRP A 217 19.50 5.91 2.56
C TRP A 217 19.62 6.71 3.85
N LYS A 218 20.17 7.93 3.79
CA LYS A 218 20.29 8.83 4.95
C LYS A 218 18.93 9.12 5.57
N ASN A 219 17.94 9.45 4.75
CA ASN A 219 16.57 9.71 5.19
C ASN A 219 15.93 8.48 5.83
N SER A 220 16.08 7.31 5.21
CA SER A 220 15.58 6.04 5.77
C SER A 220 16.22 5.74 7.13
N LEU A 221 17.53 5.92 7.26
CA LEU A 221 18.27 5.67 8.50
C LEU A 221 17.91 6.69 9.58
N LYS A 222 17.74 7.97 9.22
CA LYS A 222 17.29 9.04 10.10
C LYS A 222 15.91 8.72 10.68
N LEU A 223 14.96 8.32 9.84
CA LEU A 223 13.62 7.92 10.27
C LEU A 223 13.66 6.66 11.14
N ALA A 224 14.41 5.63 10.72
CA ALA A 224 14.56 4.38 11.48
C ALA A 224 15.09 4.63 12.90
N GLY A 225 16.06 5.53 13.08
CA GLY A 225 16.62 5.87 14.39
C GLY A 225 15.68 6.69 15.30
N ASN A 226 14.56 7.20 14.78
CA ASN A 226 13.66 8.09 15.52
C ASN A 226 12.21 7.57 15.63
N ALA A 227 11.86 6.49 14.93
CA ALA A 227 10.60 5.77 15.11
C ALA A 227 10.82 4.52 15.99
N GLY A 228 9.89 4.24 16.92
CA GLY A 228 9.96 3.02 17.73
C GLY A 228 9.90 1.74 16.86
N THR A 229 9.17 1.79 15.75
CA THR A 229 9.11 0.75 14.71
C THR A 229 8.86 1.40 13.36
N LEU A 230 9.73 1.11 12.40
CA LEU A 230 9.57 1.56 11.01
C LEU A 230 9.22 0.37 10.12
N ILE A 231 8.04 0.42 9.51
CA ILE A 231 7.56 -0.57 8.55
C ILE A 231 7.76 0.01 7.15
N LEU A 232 8.69 -0.57 6.39
CA LEU A 232 8.96 -0.19 5.00
C LEU A 232 8.48 -1.28 4.05
N ASP A 233 7.66 -0.88 3.08
CA ASP A 233 7.10 -1.83 2.11
C ASP A 233 6.91 -1.17 0.74
N HIS A 234 5.91 -1.64 -0.01
CA HIS A 234 5.47 -1.10 -1.27
C HIS A 234 6.58 -1.11 -2.33
N HIS A 235 7.06 0.06 -2.75
CA HIS A 235 8.09 0.17 -3.78
C HIS A 235 9.39 -0.55 -3.46
N LEU A 236 9.81 -0.58 -2.19
CA LEU A 236 11.07 -1.21 -1.76
C LEU A 236 11.03 -2.73 -1.94
N LEU A 237 9.86 -3.34 -1.77
CA LEU A 237 9.64 -4.80 -1.77
C LEU A 237 9.29 -5.33 -3.17
N ARG A 238 9.55 -4.55 -4.22
CA ARG A 238 9.48 -5.00 -5.62
C ARG A 238 10.77 -5.71 -6.08
N CYS A 239 11.73 -5.91 -5.19
CA CYS A 239 12.97 -6.65 -5.39
C CYS A 239 13.52 -7.19 -4.05
N ASP A 240 14.30 -8.27 -4.08
CA ASP A 240 14.84 -8.93 -2.89
C ASP A 240 15.83 -8.05 -2.12
N GLU A 241 16.55 -7.16 -2.81
CA GLU A 241 17.44 -6.18 -2.19
C GLU A 241 16.72 -5.25 -1.21
N GLY A 242 15.38 -5.15 -1.31
CA GLY A 242 14.56 -4.41 -0.36
C GLY A 242 14.58 -5.00 1.04
N ILE A 243 14.66 -6.33 1.16
CA ILE A 243 14.81 -7.00 2.46
C ILE A 243 16.18 -6.71 3.07
N VAL A 244 17.24 -6.81 2.27
CA VAL A 244 18.61 -6.49 2.70
C VAL A 244 18.71 -5.03 3.15
N TRP A 245 17.99 -4.12 2.49
CA TRP A 245 17.89 -2.72 2.88
C TRP A 245 17.26 -2.56 4.28
N ILE A 246 16.14 -3.23 4.54
CA ILE A 246 15.43 -3.22 5.82
C ILE A 246 16.31 -3.78 6.95
N GLU A 247 16.93 -4.93 6.74
CA GLU A 247 17.79 -5.60 7.73
C GLU A 247 18.94 -4.69 8.15
N LYS A 248 19.61 -4.07 7.16
CA LYS A 248 20.72 -3.14 7.41
C LYS A 248 20.28 -1.86 8.11
N LEU A 249 19.08 -1.35 7.82
CA LEU A 249 18.52 -0.21 8.57
C LEU A 249 18.24 -0.58 10.02
N SER A 250 17.68 -1.76 10.29
CA SER A 250 17.42 -2.22 11.65
C SER A 250 18.72 -2.38 12.44
N GLU A 251 19.75 -2.99 11.83
CA GLU A 251 21.07 -3.15 12.45
C GLU A 251 21.70 -1.80 12.82
N LEU A 252 21.73 -0.85 11.89
CA LEU A 252 22.44 0.42 12.08
C LEU A 252 21.68 1.44 12.92
N SER A 253 20.34 1.43 12.88
CA SER A 253 19.53 2.34 13.69
C SER A 253 19.40 1.87 15.14
N GLY A 254 19.56 0.56 15.40
CA GLY A 254 19.28 -0.04 16.71
C GLY A 254 17.80 -0.16 17.05
N ASN A 255 16.90 0.29 16.16
CA ASN A 255 15.46 0.20 16.29
C ASN A 255 14.89 -0.90 15.39
N ARG A 256 13.61 -1.22 15.60
CA ARG A 256 12.90 -2.22 14.80
C ARG A 256 12.57 -1.65 13.43
N VAL A 257 13.16 -2.22 12.38
CA VAL A 257 12.80 -1.94 10.98
C VAL A 257 12.41 -3.25 10.32
N MET A 258 11.23 -3.30 9.68
CA MET A 258 10.68 -4.54 9.12
C MET A 258 9.75 -4.25 7.93
N CYS A 259 9.33 -5.29 7.19
CA CYS A 259 8.26 -5.16 6.20
C CYS A 259 6.89 -5.45 6.82
N ALA A 260 5.80 -5.26 6.07
CA ALA A 260 4.45 -5.46 6.59
C ALA A 260 4.15 -6.92 6.94
N ALA A 261 4.61 -7.89 6.12
CA ALA A 261 4.46 -9.32 6.43
C ALA A 261 5.10 -9.67 7.78
N ASP A 262 6.33 -9.19 8.03
CA ASP A 262 7.04 -9.41 9.30
C ASP A 262 6.29 -8.78 10.49
N PHE A 263 5.76 -7.56 10.31
CA PHE A 263 4.95 -6.88 11.33
C PHE A 263 3.67 -7.65 11.65
N MET A 264 3.03 -8.22 10.62
CA MET A 264 1.82 -9.04 10.76
C MET A 264 2.12 -10.47 11.24
N GLY A 265 3.40 -10.86 11.34
CA GLY A 265 3.82 -12.19 11.80
C GLY A 265 3.49 -13.30 10.82
N ILE A 266 3.50 -13.02 9.51
CA ILE A 266 3.24 -13.99 8.45
C ILE A 266 4.42 -14.07 7.48
N GLU A 267 4.49 -15.16 6.72
CA GLU A 267 5.48 -15.33 5.66
C GLU A 267 5.37 -14.21 4.62
N ARG A 268 6.52 -13.86 4.02
CA ARG A 268 6.58 -12.84 2.97
C ARG A 268 6.09 -13.42 1.65
N HIS A 269 5.17 -12.73 0.99
CA HIS A 269 4.68 -13.07 -0.34
C HIS A 269 5.05 -11.96 -1.31
N MET A 270 6.34 -11.75 -1.62
CA MET A 270 6.78 -10.70 -2.55
C MET A 270 6.51 -11.08 -4.03
N LEU A 271 5.27 -11.44 -4.35
CA LEU A 271 4.91 -12.14 -5.58
C LEU A 271 5.15 -11.31 -6.85
N GLU A 272 5.21 -9.98 -6.76
CA GLU A 272 5.63 -9.16 -7.91
C GLU A 272 7.15 -9.22 -8.15
N ALA A 273 7.96 -9.22 -7.08
CA ALA A 273 9.40 -9.42 -7.18
C ALA A 273 9.70 -10.83 -7.73
N TRP A 274 8.98 -11.84 -7.24
CA TRP A 274 9.17 -13.25 -7.59
C TRP A 274 8.37 -13.70 -8.82
N ARG A 275 7.81 -12.76 -9.60
CA ARG A 275 6.96 -13.14 -10.75
C ARG A 275 7.66 -14.06 -11.74
N SER A 276 8.92 -13.80 -12.04
CA SER A 276 9.69 -14.65 -12.96
C SER A 276 9.85 -16.06 -12.41
N MET A 277 10.12 -16.21 -11.11
CA MET A 277 10.20 -17.50 -10.42
C MET A 277 8.87 -18.25 -10.50
N LEU A 278 7.74 -17.57 -10.24
CA LEU A 278 6.41 -18.20 -10.34
C LEU A 278 6.14 -18.78 -11.73
N TYR A 279 6.52 -18.07 -12.79
CA TYR A 279 6.36 -18.53 -14.17
C TYR A 279 7.30 -19.68 -14.54
N GLU A 280 8.48 -19.77 -13.91
CA GLU A 280 9.45 -20.85 -14.09
C GLU A 280 8.99 -22.13 -13.39
N ASP A 281 8.58 -22.01 -12.12
CA ASP A 281 8.16 -23.15 -11.29
C ASP A 281 6.76 -23.67 -11.66
N ILE A 282 5.84 -22.76 -12.01
CA ILE A 282 4.45 -23.08 -12.37
C ILE A 282 4.12 -22.43 -13.72
N PRO A 283 4.52 -23.04 -14.85
CA PRO A 283 4.30 -22.45 -16.17
C PRO A 283 2.84 -22.15 -16.47
N VAL A 284 2.59 -20.93 -16.97
CA VAL A 284 1.26 -20.48 -17.40
C VAL A 284 1.08 -20.75 -18.88
N GLN A 285 -0.05 -21.36 -19.25
CA GLN A 285 -0.38 -21.62 -20.66
C GLN A 285 -0.52 -20.32 -21.46
N GLU A 286 -0.09 -20.33 -22.73
CA GLU A 286 0.02 -19.13 -23.58
C GLU A 286 -1.27 -18.32 -23.67
N ASN A 287 -2.42 -18.99 -23.77
CA ASN A 287 -3.75 -18.38 -23.88
C ASN A 287 -4.49 -18.25 -22.53
N TRP A 288 -3.86 -18.58 -21.40
CA TRP A 288 -4.53 -18.63 -20.10
C TRP A 288 -5.14 -17.28 -19.72
N HIS A 289 -4.42 -16.18 -19.97
CA HIS A 289 -4.89 -14.83 -19.65
C HIS A 289 -6.13 -14.43 -20.44
N GLU A 290 -6.19 -14.78 -21.73
CA GLU A 290 -7.35 -14.51 -22.59
C GLU A 290 -8.57 -15.33 -22.15
N MET A 291 -8.34 -16.59 -21.77
CA MET A 291 -9.38 -17.45 -21.19
C MET A 291 -9.87 -16.89 -19.86
N TYR A 292 -8.97 -16.37 -19.01
CA TYR A 292 -9.32 -15.81 -17.71
C TYR A 292 -10.20 -14.56 -17.87
N GLU A 293 -9.85 -13.67 -18.80
CA GLU A 293 -10.67 -12.49 -19.13
C GLU A 293 -12.08 -12.86 -19.64
N LYS A 294 -12.23 -14.02 -20.28
CA LYS A 294 -13.52 -14.57 -20.74
C LYS A 294 -14.25 -15.41 -19.69
N ASN A 295 -13.70 -15.57 -18.49
CA ASN A 295 -14.18 -16.47 -17.44
C ASN A 295 -14.21 -17.96 -17.86
N GLU A 296 -13.29 -18.38 -18.73
CA GLU A 296 -13.16 -19.76 -19.23
C GLU A 296 -12.11 -20.58 -18.44
N THR A 297 -11.38 -19.96 -17.51
CA THR A 297 -10.42 -20.62 -16.61
C THR A 297 -10.39 -19.93 -15.25
N HIS A 298 -9.79 -20.60 -14.26
CA HIS A 298 -9.70 -20.13 -12.88
C HIS A 298 -8.28 -20.28 -12.33
N VAL A 299 -8.03 -19.60 -11.21
CA VAL A 299 -6.72 -19.57 -10.54
C VAL A 299 -6.50 -20.77 -9.61
N ASP A 300 -7.55 -21.53 -9.30
CA ASP A 300 -7.56 -22.51 -8.20
C ASP A 300 -6.48 -23.59 -8.39
N GLU A 301 -6.34 -24.15 -9.59
CA GLU A 301 -5.29 -25.14 -9.89
C GLU A 301 -3.87 -24.60 -9.70
N TYR A 302 -3.66 -23.31 -9.95
CA TYR A 302 -2.35 -22.68 -9.75
C TYR A 302 -2.09 -22.37 -8.27
N MET A 303 -3.14 -22.00 -7.52
CA MET A 303 -3.07 -21.82 -6.08
C MET A 303 -2.76 -23.13 -5.36
N ASP A 304 -3.39 -24.24 -5.76
CA ASP A 304 -3.11 -25.57 -5.20
C ASP A 304 -1.68 -26.01 -5.48
N LYS A 305 -1.19 -25.83 -6.72
CA LYS A 305 0.22 -26.09 -7.04
C LYS A 305 1.18 -25.23 -6.23
N ALA A 306 0.85 -23.97 -5.98
CA ALA A 306 1.68 -23.11 -5.14
C ALA A 306 1.77 -23.63 -3.70
N ARG A 307 0.66 -24.13 -3.13
CA ARG A 307 0.66 -24.77 -1.80
C ARG A 307 1.45 -26.07 -1.74
N GLU A 308 1.52 -26.81 -2.85
CA GLU A 308 2.30 -28.04 -2.96
C GLU A 308 3.81 -27.78 -3.08
N ILE A 309 4.19 -26.71 -3.79
CA ILE A 309 5.60 -26.42 -4.13
C ILE A 309 6.27 -25.52 -3.09
N TYR A 310 5.53 -24.56 -2.52
CA TYR A 310 6.08 -23.52 -1.67
C TYR A 310 5.64 -23.67 -0.23
N GLU A 311 6.56 -24.08 0.66
CA GLU A 311 6.30 -24.18 2.11
C GLU A 311 5.87 -22.84 2.74
N TRP A 312 6.32 -21.71 2.17
CA TRP A 312 6.00 -20.35 2.64
C TRP A 312 4.63 -19.85 2.14
N PHE A 313 3.95 -20.58 1.24
CA PHE A 313 2.71 -20.10 0.64
C PHE A 313 1.49 -20.33 1.54
N GLY A 314 1.19 -19.34 2.39
CA GLY A 314 0.09 -19.39 3.37
C GLY A 314 -1.28 -18.86 2.92
N TYR A 315 -1.57 -18.82 1.61
CA TYR A 315 -2.87 -18.39 1.07
C TYR A 315 -3.76 -19.55 0.63
#